data_AF-A0A7I8EI03-F1
#
_entry.id   AF-A0A7I8EI03-F1
#
_cell.length_a   1.000
_cell.length_b   1.000
_cell.length_c   1.000
_cell.angle_alpha   90.00
_cell.angle_beta   90.00
_cell.angle_gamma   90.00
#
_symmetry.space_group_name_H-M   'P 1'
#
loop_
_entity.id
_entity.type
_entity.pdbx_description
1 polymer ?
#
loop_
_entity_poly.entity_id
_entity_poly.type
_entity_poly.pdbx_seq_one_letter_code
_entity_poly.pdbx_strand_id
1 'polypeptide(L)'
;MLYRWIDPADTYSPTLEAILKLCYVCQVTPFQVMNGQLDPRQLIVQKGTELCPPLPHRQNRRLDRERCLEALHAALDDKNEPLALSHVAQQLGYEDARQLMYHFPEECKLVVQRAREYRQQRKVQRLAQVRENIQQVVLSLHTQGIYPSLHKVQSFLPRGLMKSPEAREAWHAALRDIGFEP
;
A
#
# COMPACT_ATOMS: atom_id res chain seq x y z
N MET A 1 -5.73 -33.60 6.36
CA MET A 1 -6.57 -33.13 7.49
C MET A 1 -7.46 -34.23 8.07
N LEU A 2 -8.04 -35.12 7.27
CA LEU A 2 -8.97 -36.15 7.76
C LEU A 2 -8.37 -37.21 8.72
N TYR A 3 -7.08 -37.52 8.60
CA TYR A 3 -6.43 -38.55 9.43
C TYR A 3 -6.40 -38.20 10.93
N ARG A 4 -6.33 -36.91 11.28
CA ARG A 4 -6.29 -36.43 12.68
C ARG A 4 -7.62 -36.60 13.42
N TRP A 5 -8.70 -36.85 12.70
CA TRP A 5 -10.04 -37.03 13.29
C TRP A 5 -10.36 -38.49 13.57
N ILE A 6 -9.62 -39.42 12.97
CA ILE A 6 -9.82 -40.87 13.10
C ILE A 6 -8.94 -41.44 14.22
N ASP A 7 -7.88 -40.73 14.62
CA ASP A 7 -7.02 -41.13 15.73
C ASP A 7 -7.66 -40.78 17.08
N PRO A 8 -8.00 -41.77 17.93
CA PRO A 8 -8.62 -41.54 19.24
C PRO A 8 -7.68 -40.88 20.26
N ALA A 9 -6.42 -40.63 19.89
CA ALA A 9 -5.39 -40.01 20.73
C ALA A 9 -5.22 -38.49 20.48
N ASP A 10 -5.84 -37.92 19.44
CA ASP A 10 -5.70 -36.49 19.11
C ASP A 10 -6.98 -35.72 19.53
N THR A 11 -6.83 -34.71 20.40
CA THR A 11 -7.93 -33.91 20.98
C THR A 11 -8.46 -32.85 19.99
N TYR A 12 -8.47 -33.17 18.70
CA TYR A 12 -8.91 -32.24 17.66
C TYR A 12 -10.39 -32.45 17.36
N SER A 13 -11.24 -31.56 17.91
CA SER A 13 -12.65 -31.47 17.55
C SER A 13 -12.81 -30.64 16.28
N PRO A 14 -13.23 -31.22 15.13
CA PRO A 14 -13.47 -30.43 13.94
C PRO A 14 -14.63 -29.46 14.15
N THR A 15 -14.61 -28.34 13.42
CA THR A 15 -15.73 -27.41 13.42
C THR A 15 -16.98 -28.07 12.80
N LEU A 16 -18.16 -27.66 13.26
CA LEU A 16 -19.44 -28.15 12.73
C LEU A 16 -19.52 -28.05 11.20
N GLU A 17 -18.93 -26.99 10.63
CA GLU A 17 -18.86 -26.78 9.19
C GLU A 17 -18.07 -27.89 8.48
N ALA A 18 -16.94 -28.33 9.05
CA ALA A 18 -16.15 -29.43 8.49
C ALA A 18 -16.90 -30.77 8.57
N ILE A 19 -17.62 -31.01 9.67
CA ILE A 19 -18.48 -32.19 9.86
C ILE A 19 -19.58 -32.22 8.80
N LEU A 20 -20.30 -31.10 8.61
CA LEU A 20 -21.40 -31.01 7.65
C LEU A 20 -20.89 -31.16 6.21
N LYS A 21 -19.75 -30.56 5.87
CA LYS A 21 -19.10 -30.75 4.56
C LYS A 21 -18.76 -32.21 4.32
N LEU A 22 -18.22 -32.91 5.33
CA LEU A 22 -17.92 -34.33 5.20
C LEU A 22 -19.17 -35.21 5.07
N CYS A 23 -20.21 -34.94 5.86
CA CYS A 23 -21.50 -35.63 5.78
C CYS A 23 -22.10 -35.51 4.37
N TYR A 24 -22.02 -34.31 3.82
CA TYR A 24 -22.48 -34.02 2.47
C TYR A 24 -21.65 -34.75 1.40
N VAL A 25 -20.32 -34.73 1.50
CA VAL A 25 -19.40 -35.38 0.55
C VAL A 25 -19.58 -36.90 0.54
N CYS A 26 -19.67 -37.50 1.72
CA CYS A 26 -19.65 -38.95 1.89
C CYS A 26 -21.06 -39.57 1.96
N GLN A 27 -22.11 -38.75 1.85
CA GLN A 27 -23.51 -39.11 2.10
C GLN A 27 -23.72 -39.89 3.41
N VAL A 28 -22.95 -39.54 4.44
CA VAL A 28 -23.06 -40.14 5.77
C VAL A 28 -23.89 -39.24 6.67
N THR A 29 -24.65 -39.84 7.58
CA THR A 29 -25.41 -39.04 8.55
C THR A 29 -24.48 -38.46 9.62
N PRO A 30 -24.75 -37.25 10.12
CA PRO A 30 -23.96 -36.64 11.21
C PRO A 30 -23.85 -37.55 12.45
N PHE A 31 -24.88 -38.36 12.71
CA PHE A 31 -24.92 -39.30 13.82
C PHE A 31 -23.91 -40.46 13.68
N GLN A 32 -23.70 -40.99 12.46
CA GLN A 32 -22.71 -42.04 12.19
C GLN A 32 -21.27 -41.54 12.36
N VAL A 33 -21.05 -40.27 11.99
CA VAL A 33 -19.77 -39.58 12.12
C VAL A 33 -19.41 -39.32 13.59
N MET A 34 -20.36 -38.83 14.39
CA MET A 34 -20.13 -38.50 15.79
C MET A 34 -19.91 -39.73 16.69
N ASN A 35 -20.45 -40.89 16.29
CA ASN A 35 -20.29 -42.15 17.02
C ASN A 35 -19.07 -42.98 16.56
N GLY A 36 -18.22 -42.44 15.68
CA GLY A 36 -17.00 -43.12 15.23
C GLY A 36 -17.22 -44.37 14.38
N GLN A 37 -18.44 -44.59 13.86
CA GLN A 37 -18.78 -45.76 13.02
C GLN A 37 -18.48 -45.50 11.55
N LEU A 38 -17.36 -44.84 11.25
CA LEU A 38 -16.97 -44.54 9.87
C LEU A 38 -16.06 -45.65 9.34
N ASP A 39 -16.62 -46.59 8.58
CA ASP A 39 -15.83 -47.56 7.83
C ASP A 39 -15.04 -46.83 6.72
N PRO A 40 -13.70 -46.75 6.80
CA PRO A 40 -12.90 -45.98 5.84
C PRO A 40 -13.06 -46.47 4.40
N ARG A 41 -13.45 -47.75 4.25
CA ARG A 41 -13.68 -48.41 2.97
C ARG A 41 -14.98 -47.96 2.29
N GLN A 42 -16.00 -47.50 3.02
CA GLN A 42 -17.22 -46.94 2.44
C GLN A 42 -17.00 -45.52 1.92
N LEU A 43 -16.16 -44.72 2.60
CA LEU A 43 -15.80 -43.37 2.19
C LEU A 43 -15.03 -43.31 0.86
N ILE A 44 -14.22 -44.33 0.56
CA ILE A 44 -13.31 -44.32 -0.60
C ILE A 44 -14.00 -44.80 -1.88
N VAL A 45 -15.15 -45.50 -1.77
CA VAL A 45 -15.76 -46.23 -2.90
C VAL A 45 -16.88 -45.45 -3.61
N GLN A 46 -17.47 -44.44 -3.00
CA GLN A 46 -18.46 -43.59 -3.69
C GLN A 46 -17.77 -42.48 -4.50
N LYS A 47 -17.37 -42.88 -5.71
CA LYS A 47 -17.07 -42.07 -6.90
C LYS A 47 -17.36 -40.57 -6.78
N GLY A 48 -16.28 -39.79 -6.77
CA GLY A 48 -16.07 -38.75 -7.79
C GLY A 48 -17.04 -37.57 -7.77
N THR A 49 -17.48 -37.11 -6.62
CA THR A 49 -18.12 -35.79 -6.55
C THR A 49 -17.01 -34.73 -6.70
N GLU A 50 -17.02 -34.00 -7.83
CA GLU A 50 -16.19 -32.81 -8.04
C GLU A 50 -16.64 -31.71 -7.05
N LEU A 51 -16.29 -31.87 -5.78
CA LEU A 51 -16.68 -30.97 -4.72
C LEU A 51 -15.58 -29.93 -4.52
N CYS A 52 -15.96 -28.71 -4.89
CA CYS A 52 -15.20 -27.47 -4.91
C CYS A 52 -14.47 -27.25 -6.24
N PRO A 53 -14.76 -26.14 -6.98
CA PRO A 53 -13.74 -25.64 -7.89
C PRO A 53 -12.45 -25.48 -7.07
N PRO A 54 -11.27 -25.86 -7.61
CA PRO A 54 -10.03 -25.61 -6.91
C PRO A 54 -10.06 -24.14 -6.50
N LEU A 55 -9.92 -23.86 -5.19
CA LEU A 55 -9.66 -22.50 -4.71
C LEU A 55 -8.66 -21.91 -5.70
N PRO A 56 -8.95 -20.74 -6.33
CA PRO A 56 -8.09 -20.23 -7.40
C PRO A 56 -6.67 -20.25 -6.84
N HIS A 57 -5.88 -21.20 -7.33
CA HIS A 57 -4.53 -21.35 -6.86
C HIS A 57 -3.92 -20.04 -7.26
N ARG A 58 -3.61 -19.19 -6.26
CA ARG A 58 -3.02 -17.88 -6.52
C ARG A 58 -1.76 -18.23 -7.28
N GLN A 59 -1.81 -18.06 -8.60
CA GLN A 59 -0.73 -18.49 -9.45
C GLN A 59 0.44 -17.67 -8.93
N ASN A 60 1.39 -18.34 -8.28
CA ASN A 60 2.70 -17.76 -8.07
C ASN A 60 3.22 -17.57 -9.49
N ARG A 61 2.91 -16.41 -10.08
CA ARG A 61 3.47 -15.96 -11.34
C ARG A 61 4.96 -16.16 -11.15
N ARG A 62 5.54 -17.02 -11.98
CA ARG A 62 6.99 -17.26 -11.95
C ARG A 62 7.63 -15.89 -11.99
N LEU A 63 8.41 -15.58 -10.96
CA LEU A 63 9.10 -14.30 -10.89
C LEU A 63 10.22 -14.33 -11.92
N ASP A 64 10.04 -13.54 -12.98
CA ASP A 64 11.09 -13.29 -13.95
C ASP A 64 12.14 -12.39 -13.28
N ARG A 65 13.13 -13.04 -12.67
CA ARG A 65 14.15 -12.39 -11.84
C ARG A 65 14.90 -11.28 -12.58
N GLU A 66 15.24 -11.51 -13.85
CA GLU A 66 15.95 -10.54 -14.70
C GLU A 66 15.10 -9.29 -14.93
N ARG A 67 13.84 -9.47 -15.35
CA ARG A 67 12.88 -8.39 -15.53
C ARG A 67 12.65 -7.56 -14.27
N CYS A 68 12.59 -8.22 -13.11
CA CYS A 68 12.43 -7.55 -11.83
C CYS A 68 13.65 -6.69 -11.48
N LEU A 69 14.86 -7.22 -11.70
CA LEU A 69 16.11 -6.49 -11.46
C LEU A 69 16.25 -5.30 -12.40
N GLU A 70 15.95 -5.47 -13.69
CA GLU A 70 15.99 -4.37 -14.66
C GLU A 70 15.04 -3.24 -14.27
N ALA A 71 13.81 -3.56 -13.86
CA ALA A 71 12.85 -2.56 -13.41
C ALA A 71 13.28 -1.85 -12.11
N LEU A 72 13.88 -2.59 -11.16
CA LEU A 72 14.42 -2.00 -9.94
C LEU A 72 15.60 -1.08 -10.22
N HIS A 73 16.55 -1.50 -11.07
CA HIS A 73 17.67 -0.65 -11.49
C HIS A 73 17.20 0.59 -12.25
N ALA A 74 16.23 0.46 -13.16
CA ALA A 74 15.65 1.60 -13.86
C ALA A 74 14.96 2.60 -12.91
N ALA A 75 14.42 2.13 -11.79
CA ALA A 75 13.86 2.99 -10.73
C ALA A 75 14.95 3.64 -9.86
N LEU A 76 16.14 3.04 -9.80
CA LEU A 76 17.33 3.57 -9.13
C LEU A 76 18.11 4.56 -10.00
N ASP A 77 17.92 4.55 -11.32
CA ASP A 77 18.58 5.48 -12.23
C ASP A 77 18.16 6.94 -11.98
N ASP A 78 19.16 7.82 -11.90
CA ASP A 78 19.00 9.25 -11.60
C ASP A 78 18.14 10.03 -12.62
N LYS A 79 17.99 9.49 -13.83
CA LYS A 79 17.24 10.14 -14.91
C LYS A 79 15.73 10.05 -14.74
N ASN A 80 15.24 9.10 -13.94
CA ASN A 80 13.81 8.85 -13.78
C ASN A 80 13.29 9.42 -12.46
N GLU A 81 12.06 9.95 -12.50
CA GLU A 81 11.36 10.35 -11.28
C GLU A 81 11.18 9.12 -10.39
N PRO A 82 11.60 9.16 -9.12
CA PRO A 82 11.65 7.96 -8.30
C PRO A 82 10.23 7.47 -8.00
N LEU A 83 9.93 6.32 -8.59
CA LEU A 83 8.67 5.64 -8.43
C LEU A 83 8.60 4.99 -7.05
N ALA A 84 7.40 4.98 -6.47
CA ALA A 84 7.15 4.17 -5.29
C ALA A 84 7.32 2.68 -5.65
N LEU A 85 7.81 1.88 -4.71
CA LEU A 85 7.98 0.43 -4.92
C LEU A 85 6.67 -0.26 -5.37
N SER A 86 5.52 0.23 -4.92
CA SER A 86 4.20 -0.24 -5.37
C SER A 86 3.95 0.02 -6.86
N HIS A 87 4.41 1.16 -7.41
CA HIS A 87 4.31 1.43 -8.84
C HIS A 87 5.23 0.53 -9.65
N VAL A 88 6.45 0.26 -9.17
CA VAL A 88 7.36 -0.70 -9.80
C VAL A 88 6.74 -2.11 -9.83
N ALA A 89 6.10 -2.52 -8.73
CA ALA A 89 5.36 -3.79 -8.67
C ALA A 89 4.21 -3.83 -9.70
N GLN A 90 3.43 -2.75 -9.81
CA GLN A 90 2.34 -2.65 -10.79
C GLN A 90 2.85 -2.67 -12.24
N GLN A 91 3.97 -2.02 -12.55
CA GLN A 91 4.59 -2.05 -13.89
C GLN A 91 5.02 -3.47 -14.29
N LEU A 92 5.46 -4.26 -13.31
CA LEU A 92 5.81 -5.67 -13.49
C LEU A 92 4.58 -6.61 -13.48
N GLY A 93 3.38 -6.08 -13.27
CA GLY A 93 2.14 -6.85 -13.22
C GLY A 93 1.94 -7.62 -11.91
N TYR A 94 2.57 -7.20 -10.82
CA TYR A 94 2.33 -7.72 -9.48
C TYR A 94 1.28 -6.87 -8.75
N GLU A 95 0.38 -7.55 -8.04
CA GLU A 95 -0.64 -6.88 -7.20
C GLU A 95 -0.01 -6.23 -5.95
N ASP A 96 1.10 -6.77 -5.45
CA ASP A 96 1.73 -6.36 -4.21
C ASP A 96 3.27 -6.39 -4.31
N ALA A 97 3.91 -5.41 -3.67
CA ALA A 97 5.36 -5.28 -3.56
C ALA A 97 5.98 -6.30 -2.59
N ARG A 98 5.19 -7.03 -1.80
CA ARG A 98 5.68 -8.08 -0.87
C ARG A 98 6.55 -9.12 -1.56
N GLN A 99 6.19 -9.51 -2.79
CA GLN A 99 6.98 -10.49 -3.55
C GLN A 99 8.36 -9.94 -3.90
N LEU A 100 8.43 -8.69 -4.38
CA LEU A 100 9.70 -8.03 -4.67
C LEU A 100 10.57 -7.88 -3.42
N MET A 101 9.98 -7.51 -2.28
CA MET A 101 10.70 -7.34 -1.03
C MET A 101 11.24 -8.66 -0.47
N TYR A 102 10.56 -9.78 -0.72
CA TYR A 102 11.03 -11.11 -0.34
C TYR A 102 12.21 -11.57 -1.21
N HIS A 103 12.14 -11.34 -2.52
CA HIS A 103 13.16 -11.81 -3.46
C HIS A 103 14.37 -10.86 -3.63
N PHE A 104 14.17 -9.55 -3.44
CA PHE A 104 15.18 -8.51 -3.68
C PHE A 104 15.18 -7.47 -2.54
N PRO A 105 15.52 -7.88 -1.30
CA PRO A 105 15.41 -7.01 -0.14
C PRO A 105 16.31 -5.77 -0.24
N GLU A 106 17.55 -5.91 -0.74
CA GLU A 106 18.51 -4.80 -0.80
C GLU A 106 18.12 -3.77 -1.86
N GLU A 107 17.80 -4.20 -3.09
CA GLU A 107 17.35 -3.30 -4.15
C GLU A 107 16.06 -2.56 -3.77
N CYS A 108 15.11 -3.26 -3.15
CA CYS A 108 13.87 -2.63 -2.67
C CYS A 108 14.14 -1.55 -1.62
N LYS A 109 15.10 -1.77 -0.70
CA LYS A 109 15.47 -0.75 0.30
C LYS A 109 16.03 0.51 -0.37
N LEU A 110 16.91 0.34 -1.36
CA LEU A 110 17.49 1.46 -2.11
C LEU A 110 16.40 2.27 -2.82
N VAL A 111 15.47 1.61 -3.51
CA VAL A 111 14.36 2.26 -4.21
C VAL A 111 13.47 3.03 -3.23
N VAL A 112 13.14 2.41 -2.09
CA VAL A 112 12.30 3.05 -1.05
C VAL A 112 13.01 4.26 -0.44
N GLN A 113 14.32 4.16 -0.18
CA GLN A 113 15.13 5.25 0.34
C GLN A 113 15.20 6.42 -0.64
N ARG A 114 15.53 6.17 -1.90
CA ARG A 114 15.54 7.18 -2.98
C ARG A 114 14.19 7.87 -3.10
N ALA A 115 13.09 7.12 -3.12
CA ALA A 115 11.74 7.68 -3.18
C ALA A 115 11.38 8.50 -1.92
N ARG A 116 11.91 8.14 -0.75
CA ARG A 116 11.74 8.93 0.49
C ARG A 116 12.51 10.24 0.40
N GLU A 117 13.78 10.19 0.01
CA GLU A 117 14.65 11.36 -0.12
C GLU A 117 14.09 12.36 -1.13
N TYR A 118 13.66 11.89 -2.30
CA TYR A 118 13.02 12.74 -3.30
C TYR A 118 11.73 13.39 -2.77
N ARG A 119 10.88 12.66 -2.05
CA ARG A 119 9.68 13.24 -1.43
C ARG A 119 10.02 14.33 -0.42
N GLN A 120 11.09 14.14 0.37
CA GLN A 120 11.56 15.18 1.29
C GLN A 120 12.09 16.41 0.54
N GLN A 121 12.93 16.21 -0.48
CA GLN A 121 13.44 17.30 -1.31
C GLN A 121 12.30 18.07 -1.99
N ARG A 122 11.31 17.37 -2.56
CA ARG A 122 10.12 18.00 -3.17
C ARG A 122 9.28 18.75 -2.15
N LYS A 123 9.16 18.26 -0.92
CA LYS A 123 8.49 18.99 0.18
C LYS A 123 9.23 20.29 0.49
N VAL A 124 10.55 20.22 0.66
CA VAL A 124 11.40 21.40 0.92
C VAL A 124 11.31 22.42 -0.22
N GLN A 125 11.45 21.97 -1.47
CA GLN A 125 11.30 22.82 -2.66
C GLN A 125 9.91 23.47 -2.73
N ARG A 126 8.84 22.71 -2.46
CA ARG A 126 7.48 23.25 -2.44
C ARG A 126 7.34 24.35 -1.38
N LEU A 127 7.85 24.12 -0.16
CA LEU A 127 7.81 25.13 0.90
C LEU A 127 8.61 26.38 0.54
N ALA A 128 9.79 26.21 -0.05
CA ALA A 128 10.59 27.32 -0.55
C ALA A 128 9.84 28.14 -1.62
N GLN A 129 9.21 27.47 -2.58
CA GLN A 129 8.40 28.13 -3.61
C GLN A 129 7.20 28.87 -3.02
N VAL A 130 6.51 28.27 -2.02
CA VAL A 130 5.41 28.94 -1.32
C VAL A 130 5.89 30.23 -0.67
N ARG A 131 7.01 30.17 0.05
CA ARG A 131 7.60 31.34 0.71
C ARG A 131 7.96 32.42 -0.30
N GLU A 132 8.64 32.06 -1.38
CA GLU A 132 9.05 32.99 -2.42
C GLU A 132 7.85 33.67 -3.08
N ASN A 133 6.82 32.91 -3.45
CA ASN A 133 5.60 33.45 -4.04
C ASN A 133 4.92 34.47 -3.11
N ILE A 134 4.86 34.17 -1.80
CA ILE A 134 4.27 35.08 -0.80
C ILE A 134 5.11 36.35 -0.69
N GLN A 135 6.44 36.23 -0.58
CA GLN A 135 7.34 37.38 -0.51
C GLN A 135 7.21 38.28 -1.75
N GLN A 136 7.17 37.70 -2.95
CA GLN A 136 6.97 38.44 -4.20
C GLN A 136 5.64 39.20 -4.21
N VAL A 137 4.54 38.57 -3.80
CA VAL A 137 3.23 39.23 -3.73
C VAL A 137 3.26 40.37 -2.70
N VAL A 138 3.80 40.14 -1.51
CA VAL A 138 3.88 41.16 -0.46
C VAL A 138 4.69 42.38 -0.94
N LEU A 139 5.86 42.15 -1.55
CA LEU A 139 6.69 43.23 -2.11
C LEU A 139 5.98 43.96 -3.25
N SER A 140 5.26 43.24 -4.13
CA SER A 140 4.49 43.86 -5.21
C SER A 140 3.38 44.77 -4.69
N LEU A 141 2.72 44.40 -3.60
CA LEU A 141 1.69 45.24 -2.97
C LEU A 141 2.31 46.46 -2.28
N HIS A 142 3.43 46.27 -1.58
CA HIS A 142 4.13 47.36 -0.92
C HIS A 142 4.63 48.42 -1.92
N THR A 143 5.21 47.98 -3.04
CA THR A 143 5.66 48.89 -4.11
C THR A 143 4.51 49.63 -4.79
N GLN A 144 3.29 49.09 -4.77
CA GLN A 144 2.07 49.77 -5.21
C GLN A 144 1.49 50.72 -4.14
N GLY A 145 2.14 50.85 -2.97
CA GLY A 145 1.67 51.65 -1.84
C GLY A 145 0.48 51.03 -1.09
N ILE A 146 0.16 49.76 -1.35
CA ILE A 146 -0.96 49.04 -0.74
C ILE A 146 -0.45 48.23 0.45
N TYR A 147 -1.08 48.39 1.61
CA TYR A 147 -0.76 47.57 2.78
C TYR A 147 -1.07 46.08 2.50
N PRO A 148 -0.07 45.18 2.60
CA PRO A 148 -0.21 43.77 2.25
C PRO A 148 -0.94 42.96 3.32
N SER A 149 -2.24 43.21 3.48
CA SER A 149 -3.11 42.43 4.38
C SER A 149 -3.28 40.98 3.91
N LEU A 150 -3.54 40.07 4.85
CA LEU A 150 -3.69 38.64 4.56
C LEU A 150 -4.73 38.36 3.47
N HIS A 151 -5.87 39.07 3.49
CA HIS A 151 -6.92 38.93 2.49
C HIS A 151 -6.46 39.41 1.09
N LYS A 152 -5.71 40.51 1.04
CA LYS A 152 -5.14 41.03 -0.22
C LYS A 152 -4.10 40.06 -0.78
N VAL A 153 -3.14 39.62 0.03
CA VAL A 153 -2.12 38.65 -0.39
C VAL A 153 -2.77 37.35 -0.88
N GLN A 154 -3.82 36.86 -0.20
CA GLN A 154 -4.56 35.67 -0.61
C GLN A 154 -5.24 35.83 -1.98
N SER A 155 -5.71 37.03 -2.35
CA SER A 155 -6.34 37.26 -3.65
C SER A 155 -5.38 37.16 -4.85
N PHE A 156 -4.07 37.33 -4.63
CA PHE A 156 -3.03 37.20 -5.67
C PHE A 156 -2.37 35.81 -5.68
N LEU A 157 -2.76 34.92 -4.76
CA LEU A 157 -2.18 33.58 -4.64
C LEU A 157 -3.17 32.49 -5.08
N PRO A 158 -2.66 31.33 -5.52
CA PRO A 158 -3.52 30.20 -5.87
C PRO A 158 -4.37 29.75 -4.68
N ARG A 159 -5.61 29.36 -4.97
CA ARG A 159 -6.58 28.92 -3.95
C ARG A 159 -6.01 27.81 -3.09
N GLY A 160 -6.10 27.98 -1.78
CA GLY A 160 -5.70 26.97 -0.79
C GLY A 160 -4.26 27.07 -0.29
N LEU A 161 -3.41 27.92 -0.89
CA LEU A 161 -2.01 28.08 -0.45
C LEU A 161 -1.91 28.59 1.00
N MET A 162 -2.75 29.57 1.36
CA MET A 162 -2.80 30.19 2.70
C MET A 162 -3.51 29.34 3.78
N LYS A 163 -3.92 28.10 3.46
CA LYS A 163 -4.48 27.19 4.47
C LYS A 163 -3.40 26.57 5.36
N SER A 164 -2.16 26.48 4.88
CA SER A 164 -1.07 25.87 5.64
C SER A 164 -0.48 26.87 6.65
N PRO A 165 -0.05 26.42 7.84
CA PRO A 165 0.59 27.28 8.83
C PRO A 165 1.89 27.89 8.30
N GLU A 166 2.66 27.14 7.51
CA GLU A 166 3.94 27.59 6.95
C GLU A 166 3.76 28.79 6.01
N ALA A 167 2.63 28.87 5.30
CA ALA A 167 2.32 30.01 4.44
C ALA A 167 2.04 31.28 5.26
N ARG A 168 1.39 31.15 6.43
CA ARG A 168 1.11 32.28 7.32
C ARG A 168 2.38 32.79 7.99
N GLU A 169 3.23 31.88 8.43
CA GLU A 169 4.55 32.21 8.97
C GLU A 169 5.42 32.95 7.95
N ALA A 170 5.41 32.49 6.68
CA ALA A 170 6.10 33.16 5.60
C ALA A 170 5.57 34.58 5.34
N TRP A 171 4.25 34.79 5.44
CA TRP A 171 3.65 36.12 5.34
C TRP A 171 4.05 37.04 6.50
N HIS A 172 3.96 36.56 7.75
CA HIS A 172 4.42 37.33 8.91
C HIS A 172 5.91 37.68 8.83
N ALA A 173 6.74 36.75 8.35
CA ALA A 173 8.15 37.01 8.10
C ALA A 173 8.35 38.11 7.04
N ALA A 174 7.63 38.03 5.92
CA ALA A 174 7.70 39.04 4.87
C ALA A 174 7.23 40.43 5.33
N LEU A 175 6.24 40.51 6.22
CA LEU A 175 5.81 41.78 6.83
C LEU A 175 6.91 42.39 7.72
N ARG A 176 7.54 41.56 8.55
CA ARG A 176 8.67 42.00 9.40
C ARG A 176 9.83 42.51 8.56
N ASP A 177 10.14 41.85 7.44
CA ASP A 177 11.21 42.27 6.52
C ASP A 177 10.96 43.67 5.90
N ILE A 178 9.69 44.07 5.75
CA ILE A 178 9.29 45.38 5.20
C ILE A 178 9.08 46.42 6.31
N GLY A 179 9.30 46.05 7.58
CA GLY A 179 9.20 46.95 8.73
C GLY A 179 7.77 47.11 9.28
N PHE A 180 6.85 46.25 8.88
CA PHE A 180 5.52 46.16 9.51
C PHE A 180 5.56 45.11 10.62
N GLU A 181 5.38 45.52 11.87
CA GLU A 181 5.15 44.57 12.97
C GLU A 181 3.73 43.97 12.85
N PRO A 182 3.57 42.65 13.00
CA PRO A 182 2.28 41.97 12.92
C PRO A 182 1.38 42.19 14.13
#